data_AF-A0A3D4TDC7-F1
#
_entry.id   AF-A0A3D4TDC7-F1
#
_cell.length_a   1.000
_cell.length_b   1.000
_cell.length_c   1.000
_cell.angle_alpha   90.00
_cell.angle_beta   90.00
_cell.angle_gamma   90.00
#
_symmetry.space_group_name_H-M   'P 1'
#
loop_
_entity.id
_entity.type
_entity.pdbx_description
1 polymer ?
#
loop_
_entity_poly.entity_id
_entity_poly.type
_entity_poly.pdbx_seq_one_letter_code
_entity_poly.pdbx_strand_id
1 'polypeptide(L)' 'MLLLSACAGSKFKQSWLKTPAPDSFTVRFSTTKGQFDIAVKRKLSPSAADRFYQQVTHRFYDGA' A
#
# COMPACT_ATOMS: atom_id res chain seq x y z
N MET A 1 -10.46 17.91 -36.60
CA MET A 1 -9.55 17.89 -35.44
C MET A 1 -10.30 17.37 -34.23
N LEU A 2 -10.15 16.09 -33.89
CA LEU A 2 -10.56 15.56 -32.58
C LEU A 2 -9.29 15.12 -31.86
N LEU A 3 -8.85 15.95 -30.91
CA LEU A 3 -7.75 15.65 -29.99
C LEU A 3 -8.29 14.73 -28.88
N LEU A 4 -8.03 13.43 -29.00
CA LEU A 4 -8.22 12.47 -27.91
C LEU A 4 -7.15 12.73 -26.84
N SER A 5 -7.46 13.56 -25.84
CA SER A 5 -6.65 13.67 -24.62
C SER A 5 -6.82 12.39 -23.79
N ALA A 6 -5.87 11.47 -23.92
CA ALA A 6 -5.70 10.36 -22.98
C ALA A 6 -5.11 10.88 -21.66
N CYS A 7 -5.93 11.59 -20.88
CA CYS A 7 -5.53 12.09 -19.56
C CYS A 7 -5.55 10.96 -18.53
N ALA A 8 -4.46 10.19 -18.45
CA ALA A 8 -3.85 9.70 -17.21
C ALA A 8 -2.82 8.61 -17.55
N GLY A 9 -1.54 8.99 -17.62
CA GLY A 9 -0.46 8.00 -17.51
C GLY A 9 -0.52 7.30 -16.15
N SER A 10 -0.14 6.03 -16.11
CA SER A 10 -0.05 5.27 -14.86
C SER A 10 0.84 6.00 -13.85
N LYS A 11 0.27 6.47 -12.73
CA LYS A 11 1.01 7.08 -11.61
C LYS A 11 1.79 6.06 -10.78
N PHE A 12 1.76 4.78 -11.18
CA PHE A 12 2.42 3.69 -10.48
C PHE A 12 3.92 3.69 -10.75
N LYS A 13 4.73 3.74 -9.69
CA LYS A 13 6.19 3.55 -9.80
C LYS A 13 6.55 2.11 -9.46
N GLN A 14 7.12 1.39 -10.43
CA GLN A 14 7.55 -0.01 -10.25
C GLN A 14 8.58 -0.19 -9.11
N SER A 15 9.34 0.86 -8.77
CA SER A 15 10.29 0.84 -7.66
C SER A 15 9.64 0.58 -6.29
N TRP A 16 8.35 0.90 -6.14
CA TRP A 16 7.59 0.63 -4.91
C TRP A 16 7.52 -0.85 -4.56
N LEU A 17 7.57 -1.73 -5.56
CA LEU A 17 7.53 -3.18 -5.36
C LEU A 17 8.80 -3.77 -4.75
N LYS A 18 9.88 -2.99 -4.68
CA LYS A 18 11.21 -3.46 -4.28
C LYS A 18 11.59 -3.10 -2.85
N THR A 19 10.75 -2.33 -2.15
CA THR A 19 11.07 -1.91 -0.77
C THR A 19 10.68 -3.02 0.20
N PRO A 20 11.63 -3.60 0.94
CA PRO A 20 11.31 -4.58 1.97
C PRO A 20 10.69 -3.90 3.19
N ALA A 21 9.83 -4.62 3.90
CA ALA A 21 9.29 -4.18 5.18
C ALA A 21 10.33 -4.31 6.30
N PRO A 22 10.19 -3.53 7.39
CA PRO A 22 10.89 -3.80 8.64
C PRO A 22 10.51 -5.18 9.22
N ASP A 23 11.32 -5.69 10.15
CA ASP A 23 11.05 -6.98 10.83
C ASP A 23 9.69 -7.03 11.53
N SER A 24 9.25 -5.89 12.06
CA SER A 24 7.92 -5.70 12.60
C SER A 24 7.46 -4.26 12.45
N PHE A 25 6.17 -4.07 12.20
CA PHE A 25 5.54 -2.75 12.11
C PHE A 25 4.07 -2.83 12.51
N THR A 26 3.49 -1.70 12.89
CA THR A 26 2.07 -1.58 13.22
C THR A 26 1.42 -0.55 12.29
N VAL A 27 0.24 -0.89 11.76
CA VAL A 27 -0.53 -0.01 10.88
C VAL A 27 -1.90 0.23 11.51
N ARG A 28 -2.31 1.50 11.62
CA ARG A 28 -3.65 1.89 12.07
C ARG A 28 -4.57 2.11 10.87
N PHE A 29 -5.72 1.47 10.89
CA PHE A 29 -6.81 1.72 9.95
C PHE A 29 -7.91 2.50 10.63
N SER A 30 -8.37 3.56 9.96
CA SER A 30 -9.52 4.36 10.37
C SER A 30 -10.66 4.09 9.41
N THR A 31 -11.70 3.41 9.88
CA THR A 31 -12.88 3.06 9.07
C THR A 31 -14.12 3.78 9.59
N THR A 32 -15.22 3.72 8.83
CA THR A 32 -16.52 4.26 9.26
C THR A 32 -17.10 3.54 10.47
N LYS A 33 -16.60 2.36 10.82
CA LYS A 33 -17.01 1.56 11.99
C LYS A 33 -16.03 1.64 13.16
N GLY A 34 -15.01 2.49 13.06
CA GLY A 34 -14.00 2.68 14.10
C GLY A 34 -12.58 2.39 13.62
N GLN A 35 -11.65 2.51 14.57
CA GLN A 35 -10.22 2.34 14.33
C GLN A 35 -9.76 0.98 14.82
N PHE A 36 -8.81 0.37 14.10
CA PHE A 36 -8.12 -0.84 14.55
C PHE A 36 -6.67 -0.84 14.10
N ASP A 37 -5.83 -1.52 14.88
CA ASP A 37 -4.39 -1.64 14.63
C ASP A 37 -4.05 -3.06 14.19
N ILE A 38 -3.20 -3.17 13.17
CA ILE A 38 -2.63 -4.44 12.69
C ILE A 38 -1.15 -4.46 13.04
N ALA A 39 -0.76 -5.39 13.91
CA ALA A 39 0.65 -5.68 14.19
C ALA A 39 1.17 -6.78 13.25
N VAL A 40 2.19 -6.46 12.45
CA VAL A 40 2.77 -7.36 11.45
C VAL A 40 4.17 -7.78 11.88
N LYS A 41 4.45 -9.08 11.79
CA LYS A 41 5.80 -9.66 11.96
C LYS A 41 6.23 -10.27 10.64
N ARG A 42 7.24 -9.69 10.00
CA ARG A 42 7.72 -10.08 8.66
C ARG A 42 8.11 -11.56 8.59
N LYS A 43 8.72 -12.09 9.66
CA LYS A 43 9.14 -13.50 9.75
C LYS A 43 8.03 -14.53 9.55
N LEU A 44 6.76 -14.18 9.78
CA LEU A 44 5.64 -15.12 9.66
C LEU A 44 5.19 -15.30 8.21
N SER A 45 5.40 -14.29 7.36
CA SER A 45 5.15 -14.36 5.93
C SER A 45 5.86 -13.20 5.23
N PRO A 46 7.14 -13.37 4.85
CA PRO A 46 7.97 -12.25 4.38
C PRO A 46 7.39 -11.56 3.14
N SER A 47 6.99 -12.34 2.14
CA SER A 47 6.44 -11.80 0.89
C SER A 47 5.14 -11.03 1.10
N ALA A 48 4.27 -11.52 1.99
CA ALA A 48 3.01 -10.85 2.30
C ALA A 48 3.25 -9.57 3.11
N ALA A 49 4.14 -9.61 4.10
CA ALA A 49 4.49 -8.45 4.91
C ALA A 49 5.13 -7.33 4.07
N ASP A 50 6.05 -7.68 3.16
CA ASP A 50 6.67 -6.74 2.23
C ASP A 50 5.61 -6.10 1.34
N ARG A 51 4.73 -6.90 0.74
CA ARG A 51 3.67 -6.40 -0.13
C ARG A 51 2.65 -5.53 0.62
N PHE A 52 2.30 -5.90 1.85
CA PHE A 52 1.40 -5.13 2.69
C PHE A 52 2.03 -3.78 3.09
N TYR A 53 3.29 -3.78 3.53
CA TYR A 53 4.03 -2.57 3.87
C TYR A 53 4.09 -1.58 2.69
N GLN A 54 4.35 -2.08 1.48
CA GLN A 54 4.33 -1.27 0.27
C GLN A 54 2.95 -0.64 0.02
N GLN A 55 1.87 -1.41 0.14
CA GLN A 55 0.51 -0.92 -0.10
C GLN A 55 0.10 0.16 0.90
N VAL A 56 0.34 -0.05 2.20
CA VAL A 56 -0.03 0.93 3.23
C VAL A 56 0.83 2.20 3.12
N THR A 57 2.12 2.06 2.81
CA THR A 57 3.04 3.21 2.61
C THR A 57 2.61 4.07 1.43
N HIS A 58 2.04 3.46 0.39
CA HIS A 58 1.54 4.15 -0.79
C HIS A 58 0.03 4.41 -0.76
N ARG A 59 -0.59 4.35 0.43
CA ARG A 59 -1.99 4.76 0.67
C ARG A 59 -3.00 4.00 -0.20
N PHE A 60 -2.71 2.75 -0.54
CA PHE A 60 -3.53 1.94 -1.44
C PHE A 60 -4.96 1.70 -0.92
N TYR A 61 -5.14 1.66 0.40
CA TYR A 61 -6.44 1.39 1.04
C TYR A 61 -7.25 2.66 1.35
N ASP A 62 -6.73 3.84 1.02
CA ASP A 62 -7.42 5.10 1.28
C ASP A 62 -8.64 5.23 0.35
N GLY A 63 -9.83 5.39 0.93
CA GLY A 63 -11.08 5.57 0.18
C GLY A 63 -11.67 4.29 -0.42
N ALA A 64 -11.19 3.11 0.01
CA ALA A 64 -11.74 1.80 -0.33
C ALA A 64 -13.02 1.46 0.45
#